data_AF-A0A177E8U2-F1
#
_entry.id   AF-A0A177E8U2-F1
#
_cell.length_a   1.000
_cell.length_b   1.000
_cell.length_c   1.000
_cell.angle_alpha   90.00
_cell.angle_beta   90.00
_cell.angle_gamma   90.00
#
_symmetry.space_group_name_H-M   'P 1'
#
loop_
_entity.id
_entity.type
_entity.pdbx_description
1 polymer ?
#
loop_
_entity_poly.entity_id
_entity_poly.type
_entity_poly.pdbx_seq_one_letter_code
_entity_poly.pdbx_strand_id
1 'polypeptide(L)'
;MIMRKDRRFSLADKVALFFIMVFAFGAVGLYYNLRNLQKTELLMSSRLVAKVVDSLISSSAELGGIWATDNKGLKTVATVSGLLESTGDQIDLYRVHDPEFISFVTSLFKDPKAKISLDFKSIPPSGEAWSLKNSVFSYEKPIIVSKACVSCHEASNGAPRLRLGEAAGVIKVNFYDQNLLSLLGESISLYAPLAFLLVTLILYVLVRFELIKPLSELTQKVHEMSLGNLDVDLGVKGISEERSRDEIVKLAISIERLRKSQKTMEKMLDDDSLML
;
A
#
# COMPACT_ATOMS: atom_id res chain seq x y z
N MET A 1 -35.45 -36.80 -3.50
CA MET A 1 -35.76 -35.36 -3.28
C MET A 1 -35.02 -34.93 -2.02
N ILE A 2 -33.85 -34.32 -2.17
CA ILE A 2 -33.01 -33.89 -1.04
C ILE A 2 -33.57 -32.55 -0.55
N MET A 3 -34.26 -32.53 0.59
CA MET A 3 -34.63 -31.28 1.26
C MET A 3 -33.35 -30.54 1.61
N ARG A 4 -33.03 -29.48 0.86
CA ARG A 4 -32.05 -28.47 1.27
C ARG A 4 -32.57 -27.86 2.56
N LYS A 5 -31.98 -28.25 3.69
CA LYS A 5 -32.20 -27.62 4.98
C LYS A 5 -31.72 -26.18 4.85
N ASP A 6 -32.65 -25.25 4.71
CA ASP A 6 -32.37 -23.81 4.69
C ASP A 6 -31.72 -23.42 6.02
N ARG A 7 -30.39 -23.45 6.06
CA ARG A 7 -29.60 -22.90 7.16
C ARG A 7 -29.74 -21.38 7.09
N ARG A 8 -30.79 -20.86 7.71
CA ARG A 8 -30.89 -19.43 7.97
C ARG A 8 -29.76 -19.08 8.93
N PHE A 9 -28.81 -18.27 8.45
CA PHE A 9 -27.73 -17.75 9.28
C PHE A 9 -28.28 -17.04 10.51
N SER A 10 -27.71 -17.33 11.68
CA SER A 10 -28.06 -16.61 12.90
C SER A 10 -27.64 -15.14 12.78
N LEU A 11 -28.21 -14.26 13.61
CA LEU A 11 -27.80 -12.86 13.67
C LEU A 11 -26.29 -12.74 13.97
N ALA A 12 -25.78 -13.61 14.85
CA ALA A 12 -24.37 -13.69 15.19
C ALA A 12 -23.50 -14.02 13.97
N ASP A 13 -23.91 -14.98 13.14
CA ASP A 13 -23.19 -15.34 11.92
C ASP A 13 -23.12 -14.20 10.92
N LYS A 14 -24.23 -13.45 10.77
CA LYS A 14 -24.29 -12.29 9.87
C LYS A 14 -23.36 -11.17 10.32
N VAL A 15 -23.32 -10.89 11.63
CA VAL A 15 -22.42 -9.89 12.20
C VAL A 15 -20.96 -10.34 12.08
N ALA A 16 -20.66 -11.60 12.38
CA ALA A 16 -19.32 -12.14 12.19
C ALA A 16 -18.86 -12.03 10.72
N LEU A 17 -19.75 -12.36 9.77
CA LEU A 17 -19.47 -12.23 8.34
C LEU A 17 -19.21 -10.77 7.94
N PHE A 18 -19.98 -9.82 8.49
CA PHE A 18 -19.73 -8.39 8.29
C PHE A 18 -18.33 -7.97 8.77
N PHE A 19 -17.91 -8.37 9.97
CA PHE A 19 -16.57 -8.05 10.47
C PHE A 19 -15.45 -8.70 9.65
N ILE A 20 -15.62 -9.94 9.21
CA ILE A 20 -14.69 -10.62 8.29
C ILE A 20 -14.58 -9.84 6.98
N MET A 21 -15.71 -9.38 6.44
CA MET A 21 -15.74 -8.59 5.21
C MET A 21 -15.03 -7.24 5.39
N VAL A 22 -15.26 -6.53 6.50
CA VAL A 22 -14.56 -5.29 6.83
C VAL A 22 -13.05 -5.53 6.94
N PHE A 23 -12.63 -6.61 7.60
CA PHE A 23 -11.21 -6.97 7.71
C PHE A 23 -10.60 -7.29 6.34
N ALA A 24 -11.30 -8.05 5.50
CA ALA A 24 -10.85 -8.37 4.15
C ALA A 24 -10.69 -7.10 3.29
N PHE A 25 -11.66 -6.18 3.32
CA PHE A 25 -11.54 -4.91 2.61
C PHE A 25 -10.41 -4.04 3.14
N GLY A 26 -10.23 -4.00 4.47
CA GLY A 26 -9.11 -3.30 5.10
C GLY A 26 -7.76 -3.84 4.64
N ALA A 27 -7.60 -5.17 4.63
CA ALA A 27 -6.37 -5.84 4.18
C ALA A 27 -6.09 -5.57 2.69
N VAL A 28 -7.12 -5.64 1.83
CA VAL A 28 -7.00 -5.32 0.40
C VAL A 28 -6.63 -3.85 0.17
N GLY A 29 -7.27 -2.94 0.91
CA GLY A 29 -6.97 -1.50 0.84
C GLY A 29 -5.55 -1.19 1.29
N LEU A 30 -5.09 -1.79 2.39
CA LEU A 30 -3.72 -1.69 2.86
C LEU A 30 -2.74 -2.21 1.80
N TYR A 31 -2.98 -3.40 1.26
CA TYR A 31 -2.14 -3.98 0.20
C TYR A 31 -2.01 -3.04 -1.00
N TYR A 32 -3.11 -2.46 -1.47
CA TYR A 32 -3.10 -1.53 -2.60
C TYR A 32 -2.34 -0.25 -2.29
N ASN A 33 -2.53 0.32 -1.09
CA ASN A 33 -1.80 1.51 -0.65
C ASN A 33 -0.29 1.25 -0.57
N LEU A 34 0.13 0.13 0.04
CA LEU A 34 1.55 -0.23 0.12
C LEU A 34 2.18 -0.41 -1.26
N ARG A 35 1.44 -1.06 -2.18
CA ARG A 35 1.90 -1.21 -3.57
C ARG A 35 2.05 0.12 -4.29
N ASN A 36 1.17 1.08 -4.04
CA ASN A 36 1.27 2.42 -4.64
C ASN A 36 2.40 3.24 -4.03
N LEU A 37 2.58 3.17 -2.70
CA LEU A 37 3.69 3.82 -2.02
C LEU A 37 5.03 3.30 -2.54
N GLN A 38 5.21 1.98 -2.60
CA GLN A 38 6.40 1.35 -3.17
C GLN A 38 6.68 1.81 -4.60
N LYS A 39 5.67 1.82 -5.48
CA LYS A 39 5.84 2.30 -6.86
C LYS A 39 6.29 3.76 -6.90
N THR A 40 5.70 4.60 -6.05
CA THR A 40 6.01 6.03 -6.01
C THR A 40 7.43 6.26 -5.50
N GLU A 41 7.84 5.55 -4.45
CA GLU A 41 9.19 5.60 -3.89
C GLU A 41 10.24 5.14 -4.91
N LEU A 42 10.03 3.98 -5.56
CA LEU A 42 10.93 3.47 -6.60
C LEU A 42 11.04 4.43 -7.78
N LEU A 43 9.93 5.03 -8.22
CA LEU A 43 9.94 6.00 -9.30
C LEU A 43 10.69 7.28 -8.90
N MET A 44 10.47 7.79 -7.68
CA MET A 44 11.20 8.96 -7.17
C MET A 44 12.70 8.69 -7.04
N SER A 45 13.08 7.54 -6.47
CA SER A 45 14.47 7.10 -6.35
C SER A 45 15.13 6.99 -7.73
N SER A 46 14.47 6.34 -8.68
CA SER A 46 14.97 6.21 -10.06
C SER A 46 15.16 7.54 -10.76
N ARG A 47 14.22 8.48 -10.59
CA ARG A 47 14.33 9.84 -11.13
C ARG A 47 15.50 10.60 -10.52
N LEU A 48 15.71 10.46 -9.22
CA LEU A 48 16.84 11.08 -8.52
C LEU A 48 18.17 10.52 -9.06
N VAL A 49 18.30 9.19 -9.14
CA VAL A 49 19.46 8.53 -9.73
C VAL A 49 19.72 9.02 -11.15
N ALA A 50 18.69 9.00 -12.00
CA ALA A 50 18.82 9.43 -13.38
C ALA A 50 19.15 10.92 -13.50
N LYS A 51 18.66 11.78 -12.59
CA LYS A 51 19.01 13.20 -12.56
C LYS A 51 20.46 13.42 -12.13
N VAL A 52 20.97 12.67 -11.16
CA VAL A 52 22.38 12.73 -10.77
C VAL A 52 23.28 12.30 -11.92
N VAL A 53 22.95 11.20 -12.60
CA VAL A 53 23.70 10.74 -13.79
C VAL A 53 23.69 11.80 -14.90
N ASP A 54 22.51 12.37 -15.19
CA ASP A 54 22.35 13.42 -16.20
C ASP A 54 23.16 14.68 -15.85
N SER A 55 23.14 15.10 -14.58
CA SER A 55 23.97 16.21 -14.07
C SER A 55 25.47 15.93 -14.17
N LEU A 56 25.91 14.70 -13.90
CA LEU A 56 27.33 14.33 -14.05
C LEU A 56 27.76 14.36 -15.52
N ILE A 57 26.91 13.85 -16.42
CA ILE A 57 27.16 13.90 -17.87
C ILE A 57 27.21 15.36 -18.34
N SER A 58 26.25 16.20 -17.95
CA SER A 58 26.22 17.61 -18.37
C SER A 58 27.42 18.40 -17.85
N SER A 59 27.78 18.21 -16.58
CA SER A 59 28.94 18.84 -15.95
C SER A 59 30.25 18.44 -16.65
N SER A 60 30.41 17.16 -16.98
CA SER A 60 31.59 16.67 -17.71
C SER A 60 31.73 17.30 -19.11
N ALA A 61 30.61 17.65 -19.74
CA ALA A 61 30.58 18.26 -21.06
C ALA A 61 30.90 19.77 -20.99
N GLU A 62 30.48 20.47 -19.94
CA GLU A 62 30.78 21.89 -19.72
C GLU A 62 32.26 22.14 -19.41
N LEU A 63 32.94 21.19 -18.74
CA LEU A 63 34.37 21.29 -18.43
C LEU A 63 35.30 21.03 -19.63
N GLY A 64 34.79 21.06 -20.86
CA GLY A 64 35.60 20.91 -22.08
C GLY A 64 36.08 19.49 -22.35
N GLY A 65 35.48 18.51 -21.68
CA GLY A 65 35.80 17.11 -21.82
C GLY A 65 36.81 16.65 -20.78
N ILE A 66 36.29 15.96 -19.78
CA ILE A 66 37.03 14.95 -19.03
C ILE A 66 37.25 13.73 -19.96
N TRP A 67 37.86 13.95 -21.12
CA TRP A 67 38.19 12.95 -22.12
C TRP A 67 39.64 13.23 -22.49
N ALA A 68 40.58 12.62 -21.77
CA ALA A 68 41.99 12.79 -22.09
C ALA A 68 42.28 12.24 -23.49
N THR A 69 42.46 13.14 -24.44
CA THR A 69 42.97 12.81 -25.76
C THR A 69 44.41 12.31 -25.60
N ASP A 70 44.66 11.03 -25.87
CA ASP A 70 46.02 10.59 -26.19
C ASP A 70 46.47 11.35 -27.45
N ASN A 71 47.65 11.97 -27.39
CA ASN A 71 48.29 12.73 -28.47
C ASN A 71 48.62 11.89 -29.73
N LYS A 72 48.13 10.65 -29.81
CA LYS A 72 48.37 9.72 -30.94
C LYS A 72 47.11 9.39 -31.76
N GLY A 73 46.08 10.22 -31.65
CA GLY A 73 44.80 10.01 -32.33
C GLY A 73 43.88 9.09 -31.52
N LEU A 74 42.58 9.09 -31.86
CA LEU A 74 41.47 8.47 -31.13
C LEU A 74 41.59 6.95 -30.95
N LYS A 75 42.55 6.51 -30.13
CA LYS A 75 42.65 5.16 -29.62
C LYS A 75 42.75 5.25 -28.10
N THR A 76 41.61 4.95 -27.47
CA THR A 76 41.47 4.48 -26.07
C THR A 76 41.97 5.44 -24.98
N VAL A 77 41.06 6.27 -24.47
CA VAL A 77 41.26 7.24 -23.38
C VAL A 77 41.22 6.56 -22.00
N ALA A 78 42.30 5.99 -21.46
CA ALA A 78 42.28 5.32 -20.14
C ALA A 78 41.62 6.19 -19.03
N THR A 79 41.08 5.57 -17.96
CA THR A 79 40.72 6.25 -16.70
C THR A 79 41.90 7.15 -16.31
N VAL A 80 41.71 8.46 -16.29
CA VAL A 80 42.78 9.39 -15.93
C VAL A 80 42.68 9.64 -14.44
N SER A 81 43.28 8.72 -13.69
CA SER A 81 43.72 8.99 -12.33
C SER A 81 44.97 9.85 -12.42
N GLY A 82 44.87 11.17 -12.28
CA GLY A 82 46.10 11.97 -12.30
C GLY A 82 46.03 13.47 -12.57
N LEU A 83 44.88 14.14 -12.52
CA LEU A 83 44.94 15.59 -12.38
C LEU A 83 45.24 15.91 -10.92
N LEU A 84 46.52 16.14 -10.61
CA LEU A 84 46.92 16.88 -9.42
C LEU A 84 46.51 18.33 -9.65
N GLU A 85 45.53 18.81 -8.89
CA GLU A 85 45.44 20.25 -8.64
C GLU A 85 46.73 20.71 -7.93
N SER A 86 47.04 22.00 -7.98
CA SER A 86 48.15 22.62 -7.22
C SER A 86 48.04 22.42 -5.68
N THR A 87 46.94 21.84 -5.22
CA THR A 87 46.59 21.46 -3.85
C THR A 87 47.02 20.03 -3.46
N GLY A 88 47.42 19.19 -4.43
CA GLY A 88 47.88 17.81 -4.19
C GLY A 88 46.77 16.75 -4.17
N ASP A 89 45.51 17.13 -4.40
CA ASP A 89 44.39 16.19 -4.47
C ASP A 89 44.34 15.50 -5.83
N GLN A 90 44.17 14.17 -5.80
CA GLN A 90 44.05 13.33 -6.99
C GLN A 90 42.61 13.30 -7.45
N ILE A 91 42.35 13.82 -8.65
CA ILE A 91 41.04 13.69 -9.30
C ILE A 91 41.05 12.45 -10.21
N ASP A 92 40.20 11.48 -9.89
CA ASP A 92 39.95 10.30 -10.73
C ASP A 92 38.82 10.61 -11.73
N LEU A 93 39.11 10.33 -13.01
CA LEU A 93 38.22 10.64 -14.12
C LEU A 93 37.75 9.36 -14.81
N TYR A 94 36.44 9.11 -14.78
CA TYR A 94 35.83 7.90 -15.36
C TYR A 94 35.09 8.21 -16.67
N ARG A 95 35.15 7.29 -17.64
CA ARG A 95 34.30 7.42 -18.84
C ARG A 95 32.87 7.06 -18.52
N VAL A 96 31.93 7.78 -19.10
CA VAL A 96 30.48 7.54 -18.92
C VAL A 96 30.07 6.09 -19.26
N HIS A 97 30.73 5.46 -20.25
CA HIS A 97 30.44 4.08 -20.65
C HIS A 97 31.24 3.02 -19.90
N ASP A 98 32.20 3.40 -19.06
CA ASP A 98 33.05 2.43 -18.36
C ASP A 98 32.31 1.85 -17.13
N PRO A 99 32.50 0.55 -16.83
CA PRO A 99 31.93 -0.08 -15.65
C PRO A 99 32.30 0.63 -14.34
N GLU A 100 33.46 1.27 -14.28
CA GLU A 100 33.95 2.01 -13.12
C GLU A 100 33.10 3.26 -12.83
N PHE A 101 32.66 3.99 -13.86
CA PHE A 101 31.72 5.12 -13.69
C PHE A 101 30.39 4.63 -13.12
N ILE A 102 29.87 3.53 -13.66
CA ILE A 102 28.64 2.92 -13.15
C ILE A 102 28.82 2.49 -11.69
N SER A 103 29.96 1.90 -11.33
CA SER A 103 30.28 1.54 -9.95
C SER A 103 30.35 2.77 -9.04
N PHE A 104 31.01 3.84 -9.48
CA PHE A 104 31.06 5.12 -8.74
C PHE A 104 29.68 5.69 -8.51
N VAL A 105 28.86 5.81 -9.57
CA VAL A 105 27.49 6.30 -9.45
C VAL A 105 26.69 5.39 -8.52
N THR A 106 26.80 4.07 -8.67
CA THR A 106 26.10 3.12 -7.80
C THR A 106 26.56 3.26 -6.35
N SER A 107 27.84 3.55 -6.08
CA SER A 107 28.35 3.77 -4.72
C SER A 107 27.79 5.02 -4.03
N LEU A 108 27.40 6.04 -4.81
CA LEU A 108 26.71 7.22 -4.29
C LEU A 108 25.30 6.89 -3.77
N PHE A 109 24.70 5.81 -4.28
CA PHE A 109 23.40 5.31 -3.85
C PHE A 109 23.61 4.12 -2.92
N LYS A 110 23.31 4.25 -1.63
CA LYS A 110 23.41 3.17 -0.64
C LYS A 110 22.41 2.02 -0.84
N ASP A 111 21.91 1.80 -2.06
CA ASP A 111 20.98 0.73 -2.38
C ASP A 111 21.71 -0.38 -3.17
N PRO A 112 22.09 -1.50 -2.52
CA PRO A 112 22.80 -2.60 -3.16
C PRO A 112 21.96 -3.33 -4.23
N LYS A 113 20.65 -3.05 -4.31
CA LYS A 113 19.74 -3.69 -5.27
C LYS A 113 19.51 -2.88 -6.54
N ALA A 114 20.00 -1.65 -6.59
CA ALA A 114 19.95 -0.81 -7.78
C ALA A 114 21.06 -1.20 -8.76
N LYS A 115 20.69 -1.56 -9.99
CA LYS A 115 21.64 -1.66 -11.12
C LYS A 115 21.37 -0.54 -12.10
N ILE A 116 22.37 0.29 -12.30
CA ILE A 116 22.35 1.39 -13.26
C ILE A 116 23.08 0.92 -14.51
N SER A 117 22.52 1.20 -15.68
CA SER A 117 23.17 0.91 -16.96
C SER A 117 22.86 2.01 -17.96
N LEU A 118 23.83 2.30 -18.81
CA LEU A 118 23.70 3.28 -19.89
C LEU A 118 23.71 2.55 -21.22
N ASP A 119 22.66 2.74 -21.99
CA ASP A 119 22.49 2.08 -23.28
C ASP A 119 22.38 3.13 -24.38
N PHE A 120 23.47 3.29 -25.12
CA PHE A 120 23.58 4.20 -26.26
C PHE A 120 23.26 3.51 -27.60
N LYS A 121 22.88 2.22 -27.59
CA LYS A 121 22.61 1.42 -28.80
C LYS A 121 21.12 1.25 -29.07
N SER A 122 20.30 1.22 -28.02
CA SER A 122 18.85 1.07 -28.19
C SER A 122 18.19 2.36 -28.65
N ILE A 123 17.05 2.21 -29.34
CA ILE A 123 16.19 3.33 -29.69
C ILE A 123 15.67 3.94 -28.39
N PRO A 124 16.01 5.19 -28.08
CA PRO A 124 15.61 5.81 -26.84
C PRO A 124 14.09 6.06 -26.82
N PRO A 125 13.44 5.92 -25.66
CA PRO A 125 12.03 6.25 -25.54
C PRO A 125 11.82 7.75 -25.75
N SER A 126 10.63 8.14 -26.21
CA SER A 126 10.28 9.56 -26.40
C SER A 126 10.20 10.37 -25.10
N GLY A 127 10.25 9.70 -23.95
CA GLY A 127 10.18 10.30 -22.62
C GLY A 127 10.51 9.27 -21.53
N GLU A 128 10.22 9.61 -20.28
CA GLU A 128 10.38 8.68 -19.16
C GLU A 128 9.42 7.50 -19.29
N ALA A 129 9.93 6.29 -19.13
CA ALA A 129 9.14 5.06 -19.10
C ALA A 129 9.51 4.25 -17.86
N TRP A 130 8.54 3.56 -17.28
CA TRP A 130 8.79 2.65 -16.18
C TRP A 130 7.89 1.44 -16.24
N SER A 131 8.35 0.32 -15.69
CA SER A 131 7.57 -0.89 -15.55
C SER A 131 7.95 -1.65 -14.28
N LEU A 132 6.97 -2.34 -13.69
CA LEU A 132 7.19 -3.24 -12.56
C LEU A 132 6.65 -4.61 -12.95
N LYS A 133 7.56 -5.53 -13.32
CA LYS A 133 7.23 -6.90 -13.74
C LYS A 133 8.10 -7.89 -12.96
N ASN A 134 7.49 -8.95 -12.44
CA ASN A 134 8.19 -10.04 -11.76
C ASN A 134 9.19 -9.57 -10.67
N SER A 135 8.76 -8.65 -9.80
CA SER A 135 9.60 -8.07 -8.74
C SER A 135 10.84 -7.29 -9.21
N VAL A 136 10.91 -6.96 -10.50
CA VAL A 136 11.91 -6.06 -11.08
C VAL A 136 11.23 -4.76 -11.47
N PHE A 137 11.67 -3.66 -10.87
CA PHE A 137 11.30 -2.32 -11.29
C PHE A 137 12.33 -1.82 -12.29
N SER A 138 11.90 -1.49 -13.49
CA SER A 138 12.74 -0.95 -14.56
C SER A 138 12.29 0.46 -14.88
N TYR A 139 13.22 1.40 -14.85
CA TYR A 139 13.03 2.79 -15.21
C TYR A 139 13.98 3.17 -16.33
N GLU A 140 13.46 3.88 -17.32
CA GLU A 140 14.17 4.31 -18.51
C GLU A 140 13.97 5.82 -18.71
N LYS A 141 15.08 6.56 -18.83
CA LYS A 141 15.06 7.99 -19.17
C LYS A 141 15.98 8.25 -20.37
N PRO A 142 15.52 8.94 -21.42
CA PRO A 142 16.38 9.28 -22.54
C PRO A 142 17.40 10.34 -22.13
N ILE A 143 18.63 10.21 -22.65
CA ILE A 143 19.69 11.20 -22.52
C ILE A 143 19.53 12.16 -23.69
N ILE A 144 19.15 13.40 -23.39
CA ILE A 144 18.92 14.42 -24.42
C ILE A 144 20.22 15.17 -24.70
N VAL A 145 20.58 15.26 -25.98
CA VAL A 145 21.79 15.94 -26.46
C VAL A 145 21.68 17.43 -26.17
N SER A 146 22.62 17.92 -25.35
CA SER A 146 22.79 19.34 -25.03
C SER A 146 23.80 20.01 -25.98
N LYS A 147 23.94 21.34 -25.87
CA LYS A 147 24.95 22.10 -26.65
C LYS A 147 26.37 21.64 -26.41
N ALA A 148 26.70 21.27 -25.17
CA ALA A 148 28.01 20.78 -24.80
C ALA A 148 28.33 19.41 -25.44
N CYS A 149 27.31 18.55 -25.62
CA CYS A 149 27.47 17.28 -26.33
C CYS A 149 27.82 17.52 -27.81
N VAL A 150 27.11 18.44 -28.47
CA VAL A 150 27.34 18.77 -29.89
C VAL A 150 28.74 19.33 -30.10
N SER A 151 29.21 20.24 -29.24
CA SER A 151 30.54 20.84 -29.39
C SER A 151 31.67 19.81 -29.38
N CYS A 152 31.61 18.79 -28.51
CA CYS A 152 32.63 17.74 -28.47
C CYS A 152 32.51 16.76 -29.64
N HIS A 153 31.28 16.41 -30.02
CA HIS A 153 31.02 15.45 -31.10
C HIS A 153 31.24 16.03 -32.51
N GLU A 154 31.15 17.36 -32.68
CA GLU A 154 31.51 18.05 -33.93
C GLU A 154 33.03 18.30 -34.03
N ALA A 155 33.71 18.55 -32.92
CA ALA A 155 35.16 18.81 -32.89
C ALA A 155 36.01 17.54 -33.08
N SER A 156 35.48 16.36 -32.75
CA SER A 156 36.22 15.10 -32.78
C SER A 156 36.03 14.34 -34.09
N ASN A 157 37.13 14.21 -34.86
CA ASN A 157 37.15 13.44 -36.11
C ASN A 157 36.96 11.94 -35.86
N GLY A 158 35.71 11.48 -35.90
CA GLY A 158 35.34 10.07 -35.71
C GLY A 158 34.21 9.84 -34.70
N ALA A 159 33.76 10.88 -34.00
CA ALA A 159 32.59 10.80 -33.15
C ALA A 159 31.30 10.80 -33.99
N PRO A 160 30.22 10.10 -33.56
CA PRO A 160 28.93 10.18 -34.21
C PRO A 160 28.39 11.61 -34.13
N ARG A 161 27.85 12.11 -35.25
CA ARG A 161 27.22 13.44 -35.30
C ARG A 161 25.91 13.41 -34.52
N LEU A 162 25.83 14.23 -33.48
CA LEU A 162 24.64 14.37 -32.64
C LEU A 162 23.94 15.70 -32.94
N ARG A 163 22.61 15.73 -32.87
CA ARG A 163 21.83 16.97 -33.02
C ARG A 163 21.25 17.43 -31.68
N LEU A 164 21.14 18.74 -31.50
CA LEU A 164 20.48 19.33 -30.32
C LEU A 164 19.06 18.79 -30.17
N GLY A 165 18.74 18.31 -28.96
CA GLY A 165 17.41 17.77 -28.66
C GLY A 165 17.18 16.33 -29.15
N GLU A 166 18.13 15.73 -29.86
CA GLU A 166 18.11 14.29 -30.16
C GLU A 166 18.39 13.49 -28.89
N ALA A 167 17.89 12.26 -28.82
CA ALA A 167 18.23 11.36 -27.72
C ALA A 167 19.46 10.52 -28.10
N ALA A 168 20.54 10.65 -27.34
CA ALA A 168 21.80 9.95 -27.59
C ALA A 168 21.84 8.54 -26.99
N GLY A 169 20.96 8.24 -26.03
CA GLY A 169 20.92 6.96 -25.34
C GLY A 169 19.88 6.94 -24.22
N VAL A 170 19.94 5.91 -23.39
CA VAL A 170 18.98 5.65 -22.31
C VAL A 170 19.70 5.37 -21.00
N ILE A 171 19.29 6.05 -19.94
CA ILE A 171 19.60 5.71 -18.56
C ILE A 171 18.59 4.64 -18.11
N LYS A 172 19.07 3.43 -17.86
CA LYS A 172 18.27 2.31 -17.35
C LYS A 172 18.61 2.06 -15.88
N VAL A 173 17.63 2.22 -15.01
CA VAL A 173 17.74 1.93 -13.57
C VAL A 173 16.85 0.74 -13.27
N ASN A 174 17.43 -0.34 -12.75
CA ASN A 174 16.72 -1.56 -12.38
C ASN A 174 16.86 -1.81 -10.88
N PHE A 175 15.73 -1.95 -10.18
CA PHE A 175 15.70 -2.41 -8.80
C PHE A 175 15.21 -3.85 -8.75
N TYR A 176 16.03 -4.74 -8.20
CA TYR A 176 15.70 -6.16 -8.03
C TYR A 176 15.09 -6.44 -6.66
N ASP A 177 14.44 -7.59 -6.52
CA ASP A 177 13.88 -8.11 -5.27
C ASP A 177 12.94 -7.14 -4.55
N GLN A 178 12.04 -6.53 -5.32
CA GLN A 178 11.03 -5.58 -4.85
C GLN A 178 9.83 -6.29 -4.21
N ASN A 179 10.10 -7.20 -3.27
CA ASN A 179 9.07 -7.92 -2.54
C ASN A 179 8.42 -6.99 -1.51
N LEU A 180 7.10 -6.84 -1.58
CA LEU A 180 6.33 -6.04 -0.61
C LEU A 180 6.59 -6.47 0.85
N LEU A 181 6.82 -7.77 1.08
CA LEU A 181 7.12 -8.32 2.40
C LEU A 181 8.40 -7.76 3.02
N SER A 182 9.43 -7.45 2.24
CA SER A 182 10.65 -6.83 2.82
C SER A 182 10.41 -5.38 3.22
N LEU A 183 9.54 -4.65 2.51
CA LEU A 183 9.17 -3.28 2.87
C LEU A 183 8.27 -3.22 4.12
N LEU A 184 7.42 -4.23 4.30
CA LEU A 184 6.62 -4.40 5.51
C LEU A 184 7.48 -4.59 6.76
N GLY A 185 8.64 -5.25 6.64
CA GLY A 185 9.53 -5.54 7.76
C GLY A 185 10.32 -4.33 8.26
N GLU A 186 10.68 -3.40 7.37
CA GLU A 186 11.61 -2.30 7.71
C GLU A 186 10.95 -0.92 7.85
N SER A 187 9.82 -0.68 7.17
CA SER A 187 9.27 0.69 7.03
C SER A 187 7.89 0.88 7.66
N ILE A 188 7.16 -0.19 7.93
CA ILE A 188 5.81 -0.10 8.51
C ILE A 188 5.91 -0.30 10.02
N SER A 189 5.59 0.77 10.75
CA SER A 189 5.17 0.69 12.14
C SER A 189 4.05 -0.34 12.26
N LEU A 190 4.40 -1.55 12.72
CA LEU A 190 3.46 -2.67 12.92
C LEU A 190 2.30 -2.28 13.84
N TYR A 191 2.46 -1.19 14.61
CA TYR A 191 1.47 -0.65 15.52
C TYR A 191 0.17 -0.22 14.86
N ALA A 192 0.18 0.35 13.65
CA ALA A 192 -1.04 0.84 13.00
C ALA A 192 -2.01 -0.31 12.59
N PRO A 193 -1.58 -1.34 11.83
CA PRO A 193 -2.45 -2.48 11.53
C PRO A 193 -2.80 -3.29 12.77
N LEU A 194 -1.90 -3.39 13.76
CA LEU A 194 -2.18 -4.05 15.03
C LEU A 194 -3.27 -3.31 15.81
N ALA A 195 -3.18 -1.98 15.91
CA ALA A 195 -4.20 -1.16 16.57
C ALA A 195 -5.55 -1.25 15.86
N PHE A 196 -5.58 -1.24 14.52
CA PHE A 196 -6.80 -1.44 13.76
C PHE A 196 -7.44 -2.80 14.06
N LEU A 197 -6.65 -3.87 14.10
CA LEU A 197 -7.12 -5.22 14.44
C LEU A 197 -7.68 -5.23 15.87
N LEU A 198 -6.98 -4.63 16.82
CA LEU A 198 -7.36 -4.59 18.23
C LEU A 198 -8.68 -3.82 18.43
N VAL A 199 -8.83 -2.65 17.80
CA VAL A 199 -10.09 -1.86 17.82
C VAL A 199 -11.24 -2.65 17.19
N THR A 200 -11.00 -3.31 16.07
CA THR A 200 -12.02 -4.13 15.39
C THR A 200 -12.46 -5.30 16.28
N LEU A 201 -11.51 -5.94 16.98
CA LEU A 201 -11.78 -7.02 17.91
C LEU A 201 -12.60 -6.54 19.11
N ILE A 202 -12.23 -5.41 19.73
CA ILE A 202 -12.98 -4.80 20.83
C ILE A 202 -14.40 -4.50 20.39
N LEU A 203 -14.58 -3.88 19.21
CA LEU A 203 -15.90 -3.56 18.68
C LEU A 203 -16.74 -4.82 18.45
N TYR A 204 -16.15 -5.87 17.89
CA TYR A 204 -16.83 -7.16 17.71
C TYR A 204 -17.29 -7.75 19.03
N VAL A 205 -16.44 -7.73 20.06
CA VAL A 205 -16.77 -8.19 21.41
C VAL A 205 -17.93 -7.37 21.98
N LEU A 206 -17.86 -6.03 21.92
CA LEU A 206 -18.93 -5.15 22.39
C LEU A 206 -20.25 -5.44 21.69
N VAL A 207 -20.27 -5.50 20.35
CA VAL A 207 -21.49 -5.80 19.60
C VAL A 207 -22.07 -7.17 19.96
N ARG A 208 -21.20 -8.17 20.18
CA ARG A 208 -21.65 -9.53 20.54
C ARG A 208 -22.30 -9.58 21.92
N PHE A 209 -21.71 -8.92 22.91
CA PHE A 209 -22.19 -8.98 24.28
C PHE A 209 -23.30 -7.99 24.58
N GLU A 210 -23.23 -6.77 24.06
CA GLU A 210 -24.21 -5.71 24.36
C GLU A 210 -25.44 -5.76 23.44
N LEU A 211 -25.29 -6.19 22.19
CA LEU A 211 -26.41 -6.20 21.25
C LEU A 211 -26.94 -7.60 20.99
N ILE A 212 -26.09 -8.50 20.47
CA ILE A 212 -26.56 -9.79 19.95
C ILE A 212 -27.10 -10.69 21.06
N LYS A 213 -26.36 -10.84 22.17
CA LYS A 213 -26.76 -11.76 23.24
C LYS A 213 -28.09 -11.32 23.91
N PRO A 214 -28.27 -10.06 24.33
CA PRO A 214 -29.55 -9.62 24.91
C PRO A 214 -30.73 -9.72 23.93
N LEU A 215 -30.51 -9.38 22.66
CA LEU A 215 -31.54 -9.55 21.61
C LEU A 215 -31.95 -11.01 21.42
N SER A 216 -30.98 -11.93 21.42
CA SER A 216 -31.24 -13.36 21.30
C SER A 216 -32.02 -13.89 22.49
N GLU A 217 -31.62 -13.53 23.71
CA GLU A 217 -32.33 -13.92 24.94
C GLU A 217 -33.75 -13.36 24.96
N LEU A 218 -33.94 -12.08 24.60
CA LEU A 218 -35.25 -11.46 24.51
C LEU A 218 -36.13 -12.16 23.47
N THR A 219 -35.59 -12.47 22.30
CA THR A 219 -36.31 -13.18 21.24
C THR A 219 -36.74 -14.57 21.70
N GLN A 220 -35.88 -15.30 22.40
CA GLN A 220 -36.21 -16.63 22.93
C GLN A 220 -37.35 -16.54 23.96
N LYS A 221 -37.29 -15.59 24.89
CA LYS A 221 -38.35 -15.42 25.90
C LYS A 221 -39.69 -15.01 25.28
N VAL A 222 -39.68 -14.12 24.29
CA VAL A 222 -40.88 -13.75 23.51
C VAL A 222 -41.45 -14.97 22.80
N HIS A 223 -40.59 -15.82 22.26
CA HIS A 223 -41.04 -17.06 21.62
C HIS A 223 -41.71 -18.00 22.62
N GLU A 224 -41.16 -18.19 23.81
CA GLU A 224 -41.79 -18.98 24.88
C GLU A 224 -43.16 -18.40 25.28
N MET A 225 -43.28 -17.08 25.39
CA MET A 225 -44.57 -16.41 25.62
C MET A 225 -45.57 -16.65 24.49
N SER A 226 -45.12 -16.67 23.24
CA SER A 226 -45.98 -16.99 22.09
C SER A 226 -46.50 -18.43 22.09
N LEU A 227 -45.81 -19.33 22.79
CA LEU A 227 -46.23 -20.72 22.99
C LEU A 227 -47.16 -20.89 24.22
N GLY A 228 -47.60 -19.79 24.84
CA GLY A 228 -48.50 -19.79 26.00
C GLY A 228 -47.79 -19.78 27.35
N ASN A 229 -46.45 -19.82 27.39
CA ASN A 229 -45.72 -19.69 28.65
C ASN A 229 -45.62 -18.21 29.06
N LEU A 230 -46.67 -17.71 29.71
CA LEU A 230 -46.71 -16.32 30.17
C LEU A 230 -45.93 -16.06 31.46
N ASP A 231 -45.33 -17.07 32.11
CA ASP A 231 -44.59 -16.89 33.38
C ASP A 231 -43.10 -16.57 33.20
N VAL A 232 -42.67 -16.36 31.96
CA VAL A 232 -41.28 -16.02 31.63
C VAL A 232 -40.93 -14.60 32.11
N ASP A 233 -39.82 -14.48 32.85
CA ASP A 233 -39.30 -13.19 33.31
C ASP A 233 -38.35 -12.59 32.28
N LEU A 234 -38.73 -11.44 31.71
CA LEU A 234 -37.90 -10.67 30.77
C LEU A 234 -36.71 -9.98 31.44
N GLY A 235 -36.62 -9.97 32.78
CA GLY A 235 -35.50 -9.39 33.53
C GLY A 235 -35.57 -7.87 33.66
N VAL A 236 -36.73 -7.27 33.38
CA VAL A 236 -36.97 -5.82 33.38
C VAL A 236 -37.87 -5.34 34.53
N LYS A 237 -38.18 -6.22 35.50
CA LYS A 237 -38.99 -5.85 36.66
C LYS A 237 -38.29 -4.77 37.50
N GLY A 238 -38.96 -3.63 37.65
CA GLY A 238 -38.48 -2.51 38.48
C GLY A 238 -37.60 -1.50 37.74
N ILE A 239 -37.35 -1.68 36.44
CA ILE A 239 -36.61 -0.70 35.63
C ILE A 239 -37.61 0.27 34.99
N SER A 240 -37.47 1.57 35.28
CA SER A 240 -38.31 2.60 34.64
C SER A 240 -37.77 2.95 33.25
N GLU A 241 -38.68 3.04 32.29
CA GLU A 241 -38.38 3.31 30.87
C GLU A 241 -37.68 4.67 30.67
N GLU A 242 -38.06 5.67 31.47
CA GLU A 242 -37.47 7.01 31.47
C GLU A 242 -36.02 7.02 31.97
N ARG A 243 -35.63 6.04 32.79
CA ARG A 243 -34.28 5.93 33.36
C ARG A 243 -33.36 5.07 32.50
N SER A 244 -33.91 4.24 31.61
CA SER A 244 -33.11 3.43 30.69
C SER A 244 -32.72 4.23 29.44
N ARG A 245 -31.41 4.28 29.15
CA ARG A 245 -30.90 4.81 27.88
C ARG A 245 -30.78 3.76 26.78
N ASP A 246 -30.85 2.48 27.14
CA ASP A 246 -30.68 1.35 26.22
C ASP A 246 -32.02 1.03 25.51
N GLU A 247 -31.98 1.04 24.19
CA GLU A 247 -33.12 0.74 23.32
C GLU A 247 -33.60 -0.72 23.45
N ILE A 248 -32.71 -1.67 23.70
CA ILE A 248 -33.06 -3.09 23.89
C ILE A 248 -33.84 -3.25 25.20
N VAL A 249 -33.43 -2.54 26.25
CA VAL A 249 -34.16 -2.54 27.54
C VAL A 249 -35.53 -1.90 27.38
N LYS A 250 -35.67 -0.80 26.64
CA LYS A 250 -36.99 -0.20 26.35
C LYS A 250 -37.90 -1.14 25.58
N LEU A 251 -37.35 -1.88 24.62
CA LEU A 251 -38.08 -2.91 23.90
C LEU A 251 -38.54 -4.03 24.85
N ALA A 252 -37.66 -4.52 25.72
CA ALA A 252 -37.99 -5.53 26.71
C ALA A 252 -39.08 -5.06 27.71
N ILE A 253 -39.05 -3.80 28.15
CA ILE A 253 -40.12 -3.19 28.98
C ILE A 253 -41.45 -3.16 28.24
N SER A 254 -41.45 -2.78 26.96
CA SER A 254 -42.66 -2.72 26.14
C SER A 254 -43.29 -4.11 25.97
N ILE A 255 -42.46 -5.13 25.73
CA ILE A 255 -42.90 -6.53 25.63
C ILE A 255 -43.44 -7.04 26.98
N GLU A 256 -42.82 -6.67 28.10
CA GLU A 256 -43.29 -7.03 29.44
C GLU A 256 -44.68 -6.45 29.73
N ARG A 257 -44.96 -5.22 29.28
CA ARG A 257 -46.30 -4.63 29.39
C ARG A 257 -47.33 -5.41 28.56
N LEU A 258 -46.97 -5.80 27.34
CA LEU A 258 -47.82 -6.64 26.49
C LEU A 258 -48.11 -8.00 27.15
N ARG A 259 -47.10 -8.66 27.71
CA ARG A 259 -47.25 -9.92 28.49
C ARG A 259 -48.29 -9.79 29.58
N LYS A 260 -48.17 -8.74 30.41
CA LYS A 260 -49.10 -8.48 31.52
C LYS A 260 -50.51 -8.23 31.02
N SER A 261 -50.66 -7.50 29.92
CA SER A 261 -51.97 -7.28 29.30
C SER A 261 -52.62 -8.59 28.86
N GLN A 262 -51.86 -9.50 28.23
CA GLN A 262 -52.35 -10.82 27.83
C GLN A 262 -52.73 -11.68 29.03
N LYS A 263 -51.90 -11.71 30.08
CA LYS A 263 -52.17 -12.47 31.30
C LYS A 263 -53.43 -11.99 32.03
N THR A 264 -53.68 -10.68 32.07
CA THR A 264 -54.91 -10.12 32.64
C THR A 264 -56.14 -10.52 31.83
N MET A 265 -56.03 -10.51 30.50
CA MET A 265 -57.13 -10.90 29.61
C MET A 265 -57.47 -12.38 29.73
N GLU A 266 -56.47 -13.26 29.80
CA GLU A 266 -56.66 -14.70 30.05
C GLU A 266 -57.39 -14.94 31.38
N LYS A 267 -56.95 -14.25 32.45
CA LYS A 267 -57.62 -14.35 33.76
C LYS A 267 -59.09 -13.91 33.72
N MET A 268 -59.40 -12.82 33.01
CA MET A 268 -60.79 -12.36 32.87
C MET A 268 -61.66 -13.38 32.13
N LEU A 269 -61.12 -14.04 31.09
CA LEU A 269 -61.84 -15.08 30.36
C LEU A 269 -62.08 -16.34 31.21
N ASP A 270 -61.10 -16.75 32.00
CA ASP A 270 -61.24 -17.88 32.93
C ASP A 270 -62.28 -17.60 34.01
N ASP A 271 -62.26 -16.41 34.63
CA ASP A 271 -63.22 -16.01 35.66
C ASP A 271 -64.67 -15.94 35.10
N ASP A 272 -64.86 -15.48 33.86
CA ASP A 272 -66.17 -15.46 33.19
C ASP A 272 -66.66 -16.88 32.81
N SER A 273 -65.74 -17.79 32.47
CA SER A 273 -66.08 -19.19 32.18
C SER A 273 -66.54 -19.98 33.40
N LEU A 274 -66.16 -19.54 34.60
CA LEU A 274 -66.58 -20.13 35.88
C LEU A 274 -67.94 -19.58 36.38
N MET A 275 -68.47 -18.53 35.74
CA MET A 275 -69.77 -17.93 36.06
C MET A 275 -70.93 -18.49 35.21
N LEU A 276 -70.64 -19.39 34.26
CA LEU A 276 -71.62 -20.13 33.43
C LEU A 276 -71.72 -21.58 33.88
#